data_AF-A0A2E3NMI8-F1
#
_entry.id   AF-A0A2E3NMI8-F1
#
_cell.length_a   1.000
_cell.length_b   1.000
_cell.length_c   1.000
_cell.angle_alpha   90.00
_cell.angle_beta   90.00
_cell.angle_gamma   90.00
#
_symmetry.space_group_name_H-M   'P 1'
#
loop_
_entity.id
_entity.type
_entity.pdbx_description
1 polymer ?
#
loop_
_entity_poly.entity_id
_entity_poly.type
_entity_poly.pdbx_seq_one_letter_code
_entity_poly.pdbx_strand_id
1 'polypeptide(L)'
;MDFLKLAQESKKVYLEYRAGDFLLYALSLISSGALLHLAFPFPTIQAAIWPLLLFMALMFVRKHGIRFDPSALSCLAVNLYVYPVQVFQEWALVRFVPLLLPLSLLFAVALDDFLESQSVGPAWLSEPLPIWAMVSAHFFVGTCQRLRIHVAHMKRKDHVREVLIQSVWKKHLGNLSIGWHIHHALVTGILCQATNLAVPIATWAVLQPSYRLELILIVLNLGLWRWTRRGHPMNNELVFHRHRSEHRSRFRFTVLHGHHHDAIPIGTIGAAGVGLLEGFHRTLFHYPLGFGSVAVGLLTETGIVLLDMRKHQYVPGVYPFSRGLIRGKVHHAIHHYGSYLPLGTGDGSNLDRDDAAGYVRNNPKARWLCRMTEQVEGSLDSETSAFLAPER
;
A
#
# COMPACT_ATOMS: atom_id res chain seq x y z
N MET A 1 -4.14 34.84 4.99
CA MET A 1 -5.01 33.69 4.67
C MET A 1 -4.41 32.49 5.38
N ASP A 2 -5.14 31.89 6.32
CA ASP A 2 -4.60 30.86 7.20
C ASP A 2 -4.49 29.52 6.43
N PHE A 3 -3.34 29.30 5.78
CA PHE A 3 -3.11 28.13 4.92
C PHE A 3 -3.28 26.80 5.69
N LEU A 4 -3.11 26.81 7.02
CA LEU A 4 -3.38 25.66 7.88
C LEU A 4 -4.89 25.38 8.03
N LYS A 5 -5.75 26.40 8.02
CA LYS A 5 -7.22 26.22 7.98
C LYS A 5 -7.72 25.72 6.61
N LEU A 6 -7.02 26.02 5.52
CA LEU A 6 -7.34 25.45 4.20
C LEU A 6 -6.86 24.00 4.06
N ALA A 7 -5.84 23.63 4.82
CA ALA A 7 -5.36 22.26 4.97
C ALA A 7 -6.16 21.43 5.99
N GLN A 8 -7.06 22.05 6.76
CA GLN A 8 -7.92 21.32 7.69
C GLN A 8 -8.77 20.29 6.93
N GLU A 9 -8.82 19.09 7.51
CA GLU A 9 -9.55 17.94 7.01
C GLU A 9 -10.92 18.35 6.45
N SER A 10 -11.09 18.19 5.14
CA SER A 10 -12.40 18.39 4.51
C SER A 10 -13.42 17.48 5.19
N LYS A 11 -14.65 17.98 5.43
CA LYS A 11 -15.79 17.11 5.77
C LYS A 11 -16.06 16.09 4.66
N LYS A 12 -15.58 16.36 3.44
CA LYS A 12 -15.74 15.48 2.29
C LYS A 12 -14.75 14.33 2.37
N VAL A 13 -15.28 13.12 2.22
CA VAL A 13 -14.52 11.89 2.08
C VAL A 13 -14.41 11.53 0.59
N TYR A 14 -13.21 11.14 0.16
CA TYR A 14 -12.91 10.65 -1.17
C TYR A 14 -12.73 9.14 -1.11
N LEU A 15 -13.56 8.37 -1.82
CA LEU A 15 -13.41 6.91 -1.96
C LEU A 15 -13.30 6.51 -3.45
N GLU A 16 -13.49 7.47 -4.34
CA GLU A 16 -13.69 7.24 -5.76
C GLU A 16 -13.13 8.44 -6.53
N TYR A 17 -12.65 8.16 -7.74
CA TYR A 17 -12.24 9.18 -8.68
C TYR A 17 -13.43 9.83 -9.39
N ARG A 18 -13.21 11.05 -9.89
CA ARG A 18 -14.13 11.78 -10.77
C ARG A 18 -13.40 12.16 -12.04
N ALA A 19 -14.13 12.45 -13.12
CA ALA A 19 -13.55 12.96 -14.37
C ALA A 19 -12.60 14.17 -14.17
N GLY A 20 -12.93 15.04 -13.20
CA GLY A 20 -12.14 16.22 -12.84
C GLY A 20 -10.81 15.92 -12.13
N ASP A 21 -10.57 14.69 -11.71
CA ASP A 21 -9.36 14.29 -11.00
C ASP A 21 -8.24 13.83 -11.96
N PHE A 22 -8.51 13.77 -13.27
CA PHE A 22 -7.56 13.28 -14.30
C PHE A 22 -6.19 13.96 -14.25
N LEU A 23 -6.14 15.29 -14.08
CA LEU A 23 -4.86 16.02 -14.06
C LEU A 23 -3.96 15.58 -12.89
N LEU A 24 -4.53 15.45 -11.69
CA LEU A 24 -3.80 15.02 -10.51
C LEU A 24 -3.42 13.53 -10.62
N TYR A 25 -4.28 12.71 -11.21
CA TYR A 25 -4.00 11.30 -11.47
C TYR A 25 -2.84 11.14 -12.45
N ALA A 26 -2.87 11.85 -13.58
CA ALA A 26 -1.79 11.87 -14.57
C ALA A 26 -0.46 12.35 -13.97
N LEU A 27 -0.49 13.38 -13.12
CA LEU A 27 0.69 13.81 -12.37
C LEU A 27 1.27 12.68 -11.50
N SER A 28 0.40 11.92 -10.81
CA SER A 28 0.85 10.79 -10.00
C SER A 28 1.52 9.71 -10.85
N LEU A 29 0.90 9.35 -11.99
CA LEU A 29 1.48 8.37 -12.91
C LEU A 29 2.84 8.81 -13.46
N ILE A 30 2.97 10.06 -13.91
CA ILE A 30 4.23 10.61 -14.43
C ILE A 30 5.31 10.62 -13.34
N SER A 31 4.96 11.08 -12.14
CA SER A 31 5.90 11.15 -11.01
C SER A 31 6.34 9.74 -10.57
N SER A 32 5.41 8.79 -10.55
CA SER A 32 5.71 7.38 -10.27
C SER A 32 6.61 6.79 -11.34
N GLY A 33 6.35 7.08 -12.63
CA GLY A 33 7.19 6.65 -13.74
C GLY A 33 8.60 7.22 -13.67
N ALA A 34 8.75 8.51 -13.39
CA ALA A 34 10.05 9.14 -13.20
C ALA A 34 10.82 8.52 -12.02
N LEU A 35 10.15 8.36 -10.87
CA LEU A 35 10.73 7.73 -9.69
C LEU A 35 11.23 6.30 -9.99
N LEU A 36 10.38 5.47 -10.60
CA LEU A 36 10.74 4.10 -10.94
C LEU A 36 11.85 4.04 -12.00
N HIS A 37 11.82 4.94 -12.98
CA HIS A 37 12.87 5.02 -13.99
C HIS A 37 14.24 5.33 -13.38
N LEU A 38 14.28 6.22 -12.37
CA LEU A 38 15.50 6.54 -11.63
C LEU A 38 15.95 5.42 -10.69
N ALA A 39 15.00 4.73 -10.05
CA ALA A 39 15.32 3.68 -9.08
C ALA A 39 15.81 2.39 -9.75
N PHE A 40 15.22 1.97 -10.87
CA PHE A 40 15.59 0.73 -11.55
C PHE A 40 16.66 0.99 -12.63
N PRO A 41 17.86 0.41 -12.54
CA PRO A 41 18.94 0.66 -13.50
C PRO A 41 18.82 -0.15 -14.79
N PHE A 42 17.86 -1.06 -14.90
CA PHE A 42 17.74 -1.96 -16.06
C PHE A 42 16.84 -1.36 -17.13
N PRO A 43 17.34 -1.10 -18.36
CA PRO A 43 16.56 -0.47 -19.43
C PRO A 43 15.29 -1.25 -19.80
N THR A 44 15.32 -2.58 -19.69
CA THR A 44 14.16 -3.43 -19.96
C THR A 44 13.03 -3.20 -18.95
N ILE A 45 13.35 -3.04 -17.67
CA ILE A 45 12.37 -2.73 -16.62
C ILE A 45 11.84 -1.31 -16.83
N GLN A 46 12.74 -0.34 -17.10
CA GLN A 46 12.38 1.03 -17.41
C GLN A 46 11.40 1.14 -18.60
N ALA A 47 11.67 0.38 -19.67
CA ALA A 47 10.80 0.32 -20.84
C ALA A 47 9.44 -0.31 -20.54
N ALA A 48 9.37 -1.28 -19.62
CA ALA A 48 8.13 -1.95 -19.23
C ALA A 48 7.21 -1.09 -18.33
N ILE A 49 7.76 -0.16 -17.54
CA ILE A 49 7.01 0.70 -16.62
C ILE A 49 6.04 1.63 -17.37
N TRP A 50 6.49 2.27 -18.45
CA TRP A 50 5.69 3.28 -19.15
C TRP A 50 4.41 2.73 -19.80
N PRO A 51 4.42 1.56 -20.49
CA PRO A 51 3.20 0.92 -20.96
C PRO A 51 2.20 0.59 -19.86
N LEU A 52 2.67 0.16 -18.68
CA LEU A 52 1.80 -0.12 -17.53
C LEU A 52 1.13 1.16 -17.02
N LEU A 53 1.88 2.27 -16.92
CA LEU A 53 1.33 3.58 -16.54
C LEU A 53 0.36 4.13 -17.58
N LEU A 54 0.67 3.98 -18.87
CA LEU A 54 -0.24 4.35 -19.95
C LEU A 54 -1.55 3.55 -19.85
N PHE A 55 -1.47 2.26 -19.56
CA PHE A 55 -2.66 1.43 -19.34
C PHE A 55 -3.49 1.94 -18.15
N MET A 56 -2.89 2.32 -17.03
CA MET A 56 -3.60 2.95 -15.90
C MET A 56 -4.32 4.24 -16.33
N ALA A 57 -3.65 5.10 -17.10
CA ALA A 57 -4.26 6.33 -17.62
C ALA A 57 -5.46 6.03 -18.53
N LEU A 58 -5.33 5.08 -19.45
CA LEU A 58 -6.42 4.66 -20.34
C LEU A 58 -7.60 4.08 -19.55
N MET A 59 -7.33 3.26 -18.52
CA MET A 59 -8.36 2.73 -17.63
C MET A 59 -9.09 3.86 -16.89
N PHE A 60 -8.37 4.85 -16.36
CA PHE A 60 -8.99 6.02 -15.74
C PHE A 60 -9.95 6.72 -16.70
N VAL A 61 -9.49 7.03 -17.92
CA VAL A 61 -10.30 7.71 -18.95
C VAL A 61 -11.55 6.92 -19.28
N ARG A 62 -11.43 5.59 -19.43
CA ARG A 62 -12.55 4.71 -19.75
C ARG A 62 -13.55 4.57 -18.62
N LYS A 63 -13.10 4.61 -17.36
CA LYS A 63 -13.95 4.46 -16.17
C LYS A 63 -14.62 5.77 -15.74
N HIS A 64 -13.87 6.86 -15.76
CA HIS A 64 -14.26 8.13 -15.13
C HIS A 64 -14.46 9.27 -16.12
N GLY A 65 -13.94 9.14 -17.35
CA GLY A 65 -13.87 10.22 -18.32
C GLY A 65 -12.76 11.24 -18.00
N ILE A 66 -12.70 12.29 -18.83
CA ILE A 66 -11.78 13.41 -18.64
C ILE A 66 -12.61 14.68 -18.57
N ARG A 67 -12.39 15.49 -17.53
CA ARG A 67 -12.91 16.85 -17.46
C ARG A 67 -11.83 17.76 -16.89
N PHE A 68 -11.57 18.88 -17.55
CA PHE A 68 -10.70 19.89 -16.96
C PHE A 68 -11.41 20.51 -15.75
N ASP A 69 -10.73 20.51 -14.60
CA ASP A 69 -11.21 21.11 -13.36
C ASP A 69 -10.11 22.03 -12.83
N PRO A 70 -10.26 23.37 -12.96
CA PRO A 70 -9.25 24.33 -12.51
C PRO A 70 -8.89 24.17 -11.02
N SER A 71 -9.82 23.68 -10.19
CA SER A 71 -9.54 23.45 -8.78
C SER A 71 -8.50 22.35 -8.53
N ALA A 72 -8.19 21.50 -9.52
CA ALA A 72 -7.08 20.55 -9.47
C ALA A 72 -5.71 21.28 -9.42
N LEU A 73 -5.55 22.36 -10.19
CA LEU A 73 -4.31 23.17 -10.19
C LEU A 73 -4.15 23.90 -8.86
N SER A 74 -5.22 24.51 -8.35
CA SER A 74 -5.19 25.14 -7.02
C SER A 74 -4.91 24.12 -5.92
N CYS A 75 -5.50 22.92 -6.01
CA CYS A 75 -5.25 21.83 -5.09
C CYS A 75 -3.76 21.41 -5.10
N LEU A 76 -3.16 21.27 -6.29
CA LEU A 76 -1.74 20.98 -6.45
C LEU A 76 -0.87 22.09 -5.83
N ALA A 77 -1.08 23.35 -6.23
CA ALA A 77 -0.28 24.47 -5.76
C ALA A 77 -0.29 24.61 -4.23
N VAL A 78 -1.47 24.50 -3.60
CA VAL A 78 -1.60 24.54 -2.14
C VAL A 78 -0.89 23.35 -1.48
N ASN A 79 -1.04 22.14 -2.02
CA ASN A 79 -0.45 20.95 -1.41
C ASN A 79 1.07 20.87 -1.60
N LEU A 80 1.65 21.45 -2.65
CA LEU A 80 3.12 21.57 -2.78
C LEU A 80 3.74 22.32 -1.59
N TYR A 81 3.02 23.29 -1.02
CA TYR A 81 3.46 24.04 0.16
C TYR A 81 3.10 23.34 1.48
N VAL A 82 1.85 22.85 1.59
CA VAL A 82 1.32 22.30 2.84
C VAL A 82 1.88 20.90 3.14
N TYR A 83 2.11 20.09 2.11
CA TYR A 83 2.47 18.68 2.29
C TYR A 83 3.78 18.47 3.05
N PRO A 84 4.90 19.18 2.76
CA PRO A 84 6.11 19.06 3.56
C PRO A 84 5.90 19.38 5.05
N VAL A 85 5.09 20.40 5.36
CA VAL A 85 4.75 20.76 6.75
C VAL A 85 4.01 19.62 7.43
N GLN A 86 3.06 18.97 6.73
CA GLN A 86 2.33 17.82 7.28
C GLN A 86 3.25 16.61 7.51
N VAL A 87 4.18 16.32 6.59
CA VAL A 87 5.18 15.25 6.78
C VAL A 87 6.02 15.53 8.03
N PHE A 88 6.46 16.77 8.23
CA PHE A 88 7.20 17.16 9.43
C PHE A 88 6.38 17.02 10.71
N GLN A 89 5.10 17.41 10.69
CA GLN A 89 4.18 17.20 11.82
C GLN A 89 4.00 15.71 12.14
N GLU A 90 3.83 14.88 11.11
CA GLU A 90 3.74 13.43 11.27
C GLU A 90 5.01 12.83 11.87
N TRP A 91 6.19 13.34 11.52
CA TRP A 91 7.46 12.97 12.15
C TRP A 91 7.53 13.38 13.62
N ALA A 92 7.07 14.57 13.96
CA ALA A 92 7.01 15.04 15.34
C ALA A 92 6.09 14.14 16.19
N LEU A 93 4.96 13.69 15.63
CA LEU A 93 4.06 12.74 16.30
C LEU A 93 4.81 11.44 16.66
N VAL A 94 5.59 10.88 15.74
CA VAL A 94 6.40 9.68 16.02
C VAL A 94 7.75 9.99 16.68
N ARG A 95 7.90 11.16 17.33
CA ARG A 95 9.11 11.57 18.05
C ARG A 95 10.38 11.43 17.22
N PHE A 96 10.28 11.69 15.93
CA PHE A 96 11.38 11.59 14.97
C PHE A 96 12.04 10.21 14.90
N VAL A 97 11.36 9.13 15.31
CA VAL A 97 11.83 7.74 15.11
C VAL A 97 12.27 7.46 13.68
N PRO A 98 11.59 7.94 12.61
CA PRO A 98 12.05 7.78 11.23
C PRO A 98 13.44 8.35 10.95
N LEU A 99 13.92 9.35 11.72
CA LEU A 99 15.28 9.88 11.57
C LEU A 99 16.36 8.96 12.14
N LEU A 100 16.00 8.07 13.07
CA LEU A 100 16.96 7.13 13.66
C LEU A 100 17.48 6.12 12.64
N LEU A 101 16.67 5.78 11.62
CA LEU A 101 17.06 4.81 10.60
C LEU A 101 18.12 5.36 9.63
N PRO A 102 17.97 6.54 8.99
CA PRO A 102 19.05 7.19 8.27
C PRO A 102 20.31 7.40 9.12
N LEU A 103 20.16 7.82 10.38
CA LEU A 103 21.31 7.98 11.27
C LEU A 103 22.00 6.65 11.57
N SER A 104 21.24 5.57 11.75
CA SER A 104 21.80 4.23 11.94
C SER A 104 22.52 3.72 10.70
N LEU A 105 22.04 4.07 9.50
CA LEU A 105 22.69 3.76 8.24
C LEU A 105 24.02 4.52 8.11
N LEU A 106 24.02 5.82 8.38
CA LEU A 106 25.25 6.63 8.36
C LEU A 106 26.28 6.10 9.35
N PHE A 107 25.85 5.76 10.57
CA PHE A 107 26.71 5.13 11.56
C PHE A 107 27.22 3.75 11.10
N ALA A 108 26.36 2.93 10.49
CA ALA A 108 26.74 1.62 9.98
C ALA A 108 27.78 1.72 8.86
N VAL A 109 27.62 2.67 7.93
CA VAL A 109 28.59 2.93 6.85
C VAL A 109 29.94 3.38 7.43
N ALA A 110 29.92 4.33 8.39
CA ALA A 110 31.15 4.79 9.04
C ALA A 110 31.86 3.66 9.82
N LEU A 111 31.09 2.81 10.50
CA LEU A 111 31.62 1.66 11.21
C LEU A 111 32.18 0.60 10.23
N ASP A 112 31.51 0.36 9.11
CA ASP A 112 31.98 -0.57 8.07
C ASP A 112 33.32 -0.14 7.49
N ASP A 113 33.45 1.15 7.13
CA ASP A 113 34.69 1.76 6.61
C ASP A 113 35.82 1.69 7.64
N PHE A 114 35.52 2.00 8.91
CA PHE A 114 36.48 1.85 9.99
C PHE A 114 36.96 0.40 10.13
N LEU A 115 36.06 -0.58 10.15
CA LEU A 115 36.42 -1.99 10.27
C LEU A 115 37.21 -2.51 9.07
N GLU A 116 36.90 -2.05 7.85
CA GLU A 116 37.68 -2.33 6.65
C GLU A 116 39.12 -1.81 6.80
N SER A 117 39.29 -0.56 7.25
CA SER A 117 40.61 0.05 7.44
C SER A 117 41.48 -0.71 8.45
N GLN A 118 40.86 -1.41 9.40
CA GLN A 118 41.52 -2.23 10.41
C GLN A 118 41.68 -3.69 9.98
N SER A 119 41.25 -4.07 8.78
CA SER A 119 41.24 -5.46 8.28
C SER A 119 40.53 -6.42 9.25
N VAL A 120 39.45 -5.96 9.89
CA VAL A 120 38.69 -6.75 10.87
C VAL A 120 37.69 -7.65 10.16
N GLY A 121 37.85 -8.96 10.38
CA GLY A 121 36.95 -9.99 9.88
C GLY A 121 37.48 -10.75 8.66
N PRO A 122 36.84 -11.86 8.28
CA PRO A 122 37.22 -12.61 7.09
C PRO A 122 36.92 -11.83 5.80
N ALA A 123 37.77 -11.99 4.77
CA ALA A 123 37.69 -11.25 3.51
C ALA A 123 36.33 -11.32 2.80
N TRP A 124 35.61 -12.45 2.92
CA TRP A 124 34.30 -12.61 2.29
C TRP A 124 33.25 -11.62 2.80
N LEU A 125 33.43 -11.03 3.99
CA LEU A 125 32.53 -10.03 4.53
C LEU A 125 32.56 -8.70 3.75
N SER A 126 33.67 -8.40 3.08
CA SER A 126 33.84 -7.20 2.25
C SER A 126 33.25 -7.38 0.85
N GLU A 127 32.85 -8.60 0.48
CA GLU A 127 32.24 -8.87 -0.82
C GLU A 127 30.88 -8.17 -0.96
N PRO A 128 30.54 -7.65 -2.15
CA PRO A 128 29.25 -7.02 -2.40
C PRO A 128 28.08 -7.99 -2.19
N LEU A 129 27.01 -7.52 -1.54
CA LEU A 129 25.78 -8.27 -1.40
C LEU A 129 25.07 -8.39 -2.76
N PRO A 130 24.51 -9.57 -3.13
CA PRO A 130 23.83 -9.77 -4.41
C PRO A 130 22.41 -9.18 -4.42
N ILE A 131 22.30 -7.86 -4.26
CA ILE A 131 21.03 -7.11 -4.10
C ILE A 131 20.04 -7.43 -5.22
N TRP A 132 20.52 -7.50 -6.46
CA TRP A 132 19.64 -7.75 -7.60
C TRP A 132 19.01 -9.14 -7.60
N ALA A 133 19.72 -10.17 -7.09
CA ALA A 133 19.14 -11.49 -6.92
C ALA A 133 18.01 -11.46 -5.88
N MET A 134 18.19 -10.70 -4.80
CA MET A 134 17.21 -10.56 -3.71
C MET A 134 15.99 -9.76 -4.15
N VAL A 135 16.20 -8.64 -4.85
CA VAL A 135 15.13 -7.83 -5.46
C VAL A 135 14.35 -8.68 -6.46
N SER A 136 15.04 -9.43 -7.32
CA SER A 136 14.41 -10.33 -8.30
C SER A 136 13.59 -11.42 -7.61
N ALA A 137 14.09 -12.01 -6.51
CA ALA A 137 13.36 -13.01 -5.74
C ALA A 137 12.07 -12.43 -5.13
N HIS A 138 12.13 -11.23 -4.55
CA HIS A 138 10.94 -10.53 -4.04
C HIS A 138 9.88 -10.32 -5.14
N PHE A 139 10.28 -9.76 -6.28
CA PHE A 139 9.37 -9.53 -7.41
C PHE A 139 8.83 -10.84 -7.97
N PHE A 140 9.67 -11.88 -8.10
CA PHE A 140 9.27 -13.18 -8.61
C PHE A 140 8.19 -13.81 -7.72
N VAL A 141 8.44 -13.90 -6.41
CA VAL A 141 7.49 -14.49 -5.44
C VAL A 141 6.17 -13.72 -5.45
N GLY A 142 6.22 -12.39 -5.36
CA GLY A 142 5.03 -11.54 -5.38
C GLY A 142 4.26 -11.68 -6.70
N THR A 143 4.96 -11.62 -7.84
CA THR A 143 4.35 -11.71 -9.17
C THR A 143 3.74 -13.08 -9.43
N CYS A 144 4.40 -14.18 -9.06
CA CYS A 144 3.84 -15.52 -9.18
C CYS A 144 2.53 -15.68 -8.40
N GLN A 145 2.49 -15.19 -7.15
CA GLN A 145 1.26 -15.22 -6.37
C GLN A 145 0.17 -14.32 -7.00
N ARG A 146 0.54 -13.12 -7.48
CA ARG A 146 -0.38 -12.19 -8.15
C ARG A 146 -0.97 -12.80 -9.43
N LEU A 147 -0.14 -13.46 -10.25
CA LEU A 147 -0.57 -14.16 -11.46
C LEU A 147 -1.48 -15.35 -11.14
N ARG A 148 -1.20 -16.11 -10.07
CA ARG A 148 -2.10 -17.18 -9.61
C ARG A 148 -3.48 -16.64 -9.25
N ILE A 149 -3.56 -15.53 -8.52
CA ILE A 149 -4.82 -14.85 -8.19
C ILE A 149 -5.50 -14.35 -9.47
N HIS A 150 -4.75 -13.70 -10.36
CA HIS A 150 -5.25 -13.18 -11.63
C HIS A 150 -5.89 -14.28 -12.48
N VAL A 151 -5.20 -15.39 -12.70
CA VAL A 151 -5.70 -16.55 -13.45
C VAL A 151 -6.96 -17.12 -12.81
N ALA A 152 -7.01 -17.24 -11.48
CA ALA A 152 -8.20 -17.71 -10.79
C ALA A 152 -9.42 -16.80 -11.01
N HIS A 153 -9.22 -15.47 -11.00
CA HIS A 153 -10.27 -14.49 -11.26
C HIS A 153 -10.71 -14.51 -12.72
N MET A 154 -9.77 -14.60 -13.67
CA MET A 154 -10.09 -14.67 -15.09
C MET A 154 -10.89 -15.93 -15.44
N LYS A 155 -10.57 -17.08 -14.82
CA LYS A 155 -11.33 -18.32 -14.97
C LYS A 155 -12.74 -18.26 -14.37
N ARG A 156 -12.98 -17.38 -13.40
CA ARG A 156 -14.26 -17.19 -12.71
C ARG A 156 -14.86 -15.80 -12.94
N LYS A 157 -14.55 -15.18 -14.07
CA LYS A 157 -14.86 -13.77 -14.35
C LYS A 157 -16.37 -13.45 -14.24
N ASP A 158 -17.24 -14.39 -14.62
CA ASP A 158 -18.69 -14.18 -14.56
C ASP A 158 -19.18 -14.14 -13.10
N HIS A 159 -18.68 -15.06 -12.27
CA HIS A 159 -18.90 -15.03 -10.80
C HIS A 159 -18.36 -13.74 -10.17
N VAL A 160 -17.15 -13.31 -10.56
CA VAL A 160 -16.58 -12.03 -10.09
C VAL A 160 -17.52 -10.87 -10.43
N ARG A 161 -18.05 -10.84 -11.66
CA ARG A 161 -19.00 -9.80 -12.10
C ARG A 161 -20.31 -9.87 -11.30
N GLU A 162 -20.86 -11.06 -11.11
CA GLU A 162 -22.09 -11.28 -10.36
C GLU A 162 -22.00 -10.74 -8.93
N VAL A 163 -20.93 -11.09 -8.21
CA VAL A 163 -20.66 -10.60 -6.85
C VAL A 163 -20.52 -9.07 -6.85
N LEU A 164 -19.72 -8.50 -7.76
CA LEU A 164 -19.44 -7.06 -7.75
C LEU A 164 -20.67 -6.22 -8.13
N ILE A 165 -21.57 -6.71 -8.99
CA ILE A 165 -22.84 -6.03 -9.34
C ILE A 165 -23.80 -5.94 -8.14
N GLN A 166 -23.70 -6.85 -7.17
CA GLN A 166 -24.49 -6.80 -5.93
C GLN A 166 -23.91 -5.83 -4.88
N SER A 167 -22.77 -5.20 -5.18
CA SER A 167 -22.06 -4.30 -4.27
C SER A 167 -22.05 -2.85 -4.78
N VAL A 168 -21.36 -1.95 -4.07
CA VAL A 168 -21.15 -0.57 -4.53
C VAL A 168 -20.37 -0.47 -5.84
N TRP A 169 -19.68 -1.54 -6.25
CA TRP A 169 -18.92 -1.59 -7.49
C TRP A 169 -19.77 -1.62 -8.75
N LYS A 170 -21.08 -1.90 -8.65
CA LYS A 170 -22.02 -1.90 -9.78
C LYS A 170 -21.85 -0.71 -10.71
N LYS A 171 -21.73 0.50 -10.16
CA LYS A 171 -21.56 1.74 -10.94
C LYS A 171 -20.19 1.86 -11.62
N HIS A 172 -19.14 1.29 -11.03
CA HIS A 172 -17.77 1.36 -11.54
C HIS A 172 -17.46 0.32 -12.60
N LEU A 173 -18.22 -0.77 -12.65
CA LEU A 173 -18.04 -1.80 -13.68
C LEU A 173 -18.33 -1.22 -15.08
N GLY A 174 -19.31 -0.32 -15.18
CA GLY A 174 -19.69 0.36 -16.42
C GLY A 174 -19.89 -0.61 -17.60
N ASN A 175 -19.52 -0.15 -18.79
CA ASN A 175 -19.55 -0.94 -20.03
C ASN A 175 -18.25 -1.74 -20.25
N LEU A 176 -17.29 -1.69 -19.32
CA LEU A 176 -16.06 -2.44 -19.43
C LEU A 176 -16.31 -3.91 -19.08
N SER A 177 -15.64 -4.79 -19.81
CA SER A 177 -15.63 -6.20 -19.46
C SER A 177 -14.96 -6.38 -18.09
N ILE A 178 -15.44 -7.33 -17.30
CA ILE A 178 -14.85 -7.62 -16.00
C ILE A 178 -13.37 -8.05 -16.12
N GLY A 179 -12.98 -8.64 -17.26
CA GLY A 179 -11.59 -8.99 -17.56
C GLY A 179 -10.66 -7.78 -17.55
N TRP A 180 -11.08 -6.63 -18.11
CA TRP A 180 -10.30 -5.39 -18.06
C TRP A 180 -10.12 -4.88 -16.63
N HIS A 181 -11.13 -4.99 -15.78
CA HIS A 181 -11.02 -4.62 -14.36
C HIS A 181 -10.05 -5.56 -13.60
N ILE A 182 -10.09 -6.86 -13.88
CA ILE A 182 -9.16 -7.84 -13.30
C ILE A 182 -7.71 -7.58 -13.75
N HIS A 183 -7.52 -7.18 -15.01
CA HIS A 183 -6.20 -6.79 -15.54
C HIS A 183 -5.71 -5.46 -14.96
N HIS A 184 -6.62 -4.48 -14.81
CA HIS A 184 -6.35 -3.22 -14.12
C HIS A 184 -5.82 -3.47 -12.71
N ALA A 185 -6.51 -4.30 -11.92
CA ALA A 185 -6.07 -4.68 -10.59
C ALA A 185 -4.68 -5.34 -10.55
N LEU A 186 -4.35 -6.18 -11.54
CA LEU A 186 -3.01 -6.78 -11.66
C LEU A 186 -1.93 -5.70 -11.88
N VAL A 187 -2.17 -4.79 -12.83
CA VAL A 187 -1.21 -3.73 -13.16
C VAL A 187 -1.02 -2.76 -12.00
N THR A 188 -2.12 -2.36 -11.34
CA THR A 188 -2.06 -1.54 -10.12
C THR A 188 -1.15 -2.17 -9.07
N GLY A 189 -1.35 -3.45 -8.76
CA GLY A 189 -0.56 -4.14 -7.75
C GLY A 189 0.92 -4.29 -8.11
N ILE A 190 1.26 -4.53 -9.39
CA ILE A 190 2.65 -4.59 -9.84
C ILE A 190 3.32 -3.22 -9.67
N LEU A 191 2.65 -2.14 -10.10
CA LEU A 191 3.18 -0.79 -10.00
C LEU A 191 3.33 -0.34 -8.54
N CYS A 192 2.34 -0.62 -7.66
CA CYS A 192 2.44 -0.31 -6.23
C CYS A 192 3.61 -1.07 -5.56
N GLN A 193 3.80 -2.35 -5.90
CA GLN A 193 4.93 -3.12 -5.40
C GLN A 193 6.26 -2.53 -5.87
N ALA A 194 6.33 -2.06 -7.12
CA ALA A 194 7.53 -1.41 -7.65
C ALA A 194 7.83 -0.08 -6.95
N THR A 195 6.81 0.75 -6.70
CA THR A 195 7.00 2.05 -6.06
C THR A 195 7.35 1.94 -4.58
N ASN A 196 6.84 0.93 -3.86
CA ASN A 196 7.29 0.61 -2.50
C ASN A 196 8.80 0.38 -2.43
N LEU A 197 9.36 -0.29 -3.44
CA LEU A 197 10.78 -0.63 -3.47
C LEU A 197 11.68 0.45 -4.09
N ALA A 198 11.12 1.54 -4.62
CA ALA A 198 11.92 2.57 -5.28
C ALA A 198 12.98 3.19 -4.37
N VAL A 199 12.61 3.55 -3.13
CA VAL A 199 13.56 4.13 -2.15
C VAL A 199 14.65 3.11 -1.76
N PRO A 200 14.31 1.89 -1.31
CA PRO A 200 15.31 0.89 -0.98
C PRO A 200 16.27 0.59 -2.13
N ILE A 201 15.73 0.38 -3.35
CA ILE A 201 16.57 0.09 -4.52
C ILE A 201 17.51 1.27 -4.81
N ALA A 202 17.02 2.51 -4.81
CA ALA A 202 17.86 3.67 -5.05
C ALA A 202 18.96 3.80 -3.98
N THR A 203 18.62 3.63 -2.70
CA THR A 203 19.58 3.68 -1.59
C THR A 203 20.65 2.60 -1.74
N TRP A 204 20.28 1.36 -2.01
CA TRP A 204 21.24 0.25 -2.11
C TRP A 204 22.05 0.27 -3.40
N ALA A 205 21.50 0.79 -4.50
CA ALA A 205 22.24 1.01 -5.72
C ALA A 205 23.37 2.04 -5.53
N VAL A 206 23.16 3.06 -4.69
CA VAL A 206 24.20 4.03 -4.34
C VAL A 206 25.22 3.43 -3.37
N LEU A 207 24.77 2.71 -2.34
CA LEU A 207 25.65 2.23 -1.28
C LEU A 207 26.43 0.97 -1.63
N GLN A 208 25.92 0.12 -2.53
CA GLN A 208 26.50 -1.19 -2.86
C GLN A 208 26.92 -1.98 -1.60
N PRO A 209 25.99 -2.22 -0.64
CA PRO A 209 26.33 -2.80 0.66
C PRO A 209 27.09 -4.12 0.55
N SER A 210 28.11 -4.26 1.39
CA SER A 210 28.84 -5.51 1.63
C SER A 210 28.06 -6.42 2.60
N TYR A 211 28.47 -7.69 2.71
CA TYR A 211 27.93 -8.59 3.75
C TYR A 211 28.19 -8.05 5.17
N ARG A 212 29.30 -7.35 5.40
CA ARG A 212 29.63 -6.74 6.70
C ARG A 212 28.67 -5.60 7.03
N LEU A 213 28.46 -4.66 6.12
CA LEU A 213 27.52 -3.56 6.32
C LEU A 213 26.12 -4.11 6.60
N GLU A 214 25.70 -5.14 5.87
CA GLU A 214 24.42 -5.81 6.09
C GLU A 214 24.32 -6.40 7.51
N LEU A 215 25.36 -7.07 8.01
CA LEU A 215 25.39 -7.60 9.37
C LEU A 215 25.30 -6.48 10.43
N ILE A 216 26.07 -5.40 10.25
CA ILE A 216 26.02 -4.22 11.13
C ILE A 216 24.60 -3.66 11.16
N LEU A 217 23.98 -3.47 9.99
CA LEU A 217 22.61 -3.00 9.86
C LEU A 217 21.63 -3.94 10.55
N ILE A 218 21.73 -5.27 10.40
CA ILE A 218 20.86 -6.22 11.09
C ILE A 218 20.95 -6.01 12.61
N VAL A 219 22.15 -5.92 13.17
CA VAL A 219 22.36 -5.75 14.61
C VAL A 219 21.78 -4.42 15.11
N LEU A 220 22.06 -3.30 14.43
CA LEU A 220 21.55 -1.98 14.79
C LEU A 220 20.03 -1.91 14.69
N ASN A 221 19.45 -2.45 13.62
CA ASN A 221 18.00 -2.46 13.42
C ASN A 221 17.27 -3.33 14.45
N LEU A 222 17.84 -4.46 14.87
CA LEU A 222 17.29 -5.26 15.97
C LEU A 222 17.29 -4.48 17.30
N GLY A 223 18.34 -3.69 17.55
CA GLY A 223 18.41 -2.78 18.69
C GLY A 223 17.32 -1.71 18.65
N LEU A 224 17.19 -1.01 17.51
CA LEU A 224 16.16 0.00 17.27
C LEU A 224 14.74 -0.58 17.36
N TRP A 225 14.51 -1.76 16.79
CA TRP A 225 13.21 -2.44 16.85
C TRP A 225 12.83 -2.81 18.27
N ARG A 226 13.76 -3.36 19.07
CA ARG A 226 13.50 -3.66 20.49
C ARG A 226 13.20 -2.39 21.29
N TRP A 227 13.89 -1.29 20.99
CA TRP A 227 13.68 0.00 21.66
C TRP A 227 12.30 0.59 21.31
N THR A 228 11.96 0.65 20.03
CA THR A 228 10.67 1.18 19.54
C THR A 228 9.48 0.33 20.00
N ARG A 229 9.61 -1.00 20.04
CA ARG A 229 8.54 -1.92 20.47
C ARG A 229 8.17 -1.77 21.95
N ARG A 230 9.13 -1.39 22.81
CA ARG A 230 8.87 -1.15 24.24
C ARG A 230 8.06 0.13 24.51
N GLY A 231 7.93 1.03 23.52
CA GLY A 231 7.40 2.37 23.74
C GLY A 231 6.11 2.77 23.01
N HIS A 232 5.64 2.02 22.00
CA HIS A 232 4.65 2.61 21.07
C HIS A 232 3.46 1.71 20.69
N PRO A 233 2.28 1.90 21.35
CA PRO A 233 0.97 1.64 20.75
C PRO A 233 0.63 2.57 19.55
N MET A 234 1.52 3.52 19.22
CA MET A 234 1.32 4.62 18.25
C MET A 234 1.24 4.22 16.78
N ASN A 235 1.69 3.01 16.40
CA ASN A 235 1.68 2.64 14.98
C ASN A 235 0.25 2.60 14.40
N ASN A 236 -0.72 2.07 15.15
CA ASN A 236 -2.07 1.90 14.61
C ASN A 236 -2.85 3.22 14.58
N GLU A 237 -2.67 4.09 15.59
CA GLU A 237 -3.33 5.41 15.63
C GLU A 237 -2.79 6.32 14.53
N LEU A 238 -1.47 6.32 14.32
CA LEU A 238 -0.85 7.08 13.24
C LEU A 238 -1.26 6.56 11.86
N VAL A 239 -1.25 5.23 11.67
CA VAL A 239 -1.74 4.61 10.43
C VAL A 239 -3.19 4.99 10.18
N PHE A 240 -4.04 4.92 11.21
CA PHE A 240 -5.44 5.35 11.11
C PHE A 240 -5.58 6.83 10.76
N HIS A 241 -4.88 7.71 11.47
CA HIS A 241 -4.91 9.16 11.24
C HIS A 241 -4.44 9.52 9.82
N ARG A 242 -3.37 8.88 9.34
CA ARG A 242 -2.87 9.07 7.98
C ARG A 242 -3.86 8.59 6.95
N HIS A 243 -4.35 7.37 7.09
CA HIS A 243 -5.32 6.82 6.16
C HIS A 243 -6.60 7.68 6.11
N ARG A 244 -7.06 8.16 7.27
CA ARG A 244 -8.11 9.18 7.37
C ARG A 244 -7.78 10.45 6.59
N SER A 245 -6.58 11.00 6.78
CA SER A 245 -6.15 12.21 6.07
C SER A 245 -6.05 12.02 4.55
N GLU A 246 -5.67 10.83 4.10
CA GLU A 246 -5.60 10.45 2.68
C GLU A 246 -6.98 10.50 2.05
N HIS A 247 -7.99 9.99 2.74
CA HIS A 247 -9.38 10.05 2.31
C HIS A 247 -10.08 11.41 2.51
N ARG A 248 -9.47 12.35 3.26
CA ARG A 248 -10.04 13.70 3.49
C ARG A 248 -9.34 14.80 2.70
N SER A 249 -8.25 14.47 2.02
CA SER A 249 -7.54 15.37 1.11
C SER A 249 -7.66 14.87 -0.31
N ARG A 250 -8.22 15.70 -1.21
CA ARG A 250 -8.27 15.40 -2.65
C ARG A 250 -6.88 15.11 -3.21
N PHE A 251 -5.87 15.87 -2.78
CA PHE A 251 -4.50 15.68 -3.25
C PHE A 251 -3.94 14.35 -2.76
N ARG A 252 -4.00 14.07 -1.45
CA ARG A 252 -3.47 12.82 -0.90
C ARG A 252 -4.21 11.61 -1.47
N PHE A 253 -5.54 11.67 -1.56
CA PHE A 253 -6.32 10.63 -2.22
C PHE A 253 -5.86 10.47 -3.67
N THR A 254 -5.92 11.51 -4.48
CA THR A 254 -5.72 11.32 -5.92
C THR A 254 -4.28 11.01 -6.29
N VAL A 255 -3.32 11.69 -5.67
CA VAL A 255 -1.91 11.63 -6.04
C VAL A 255 -1.19 10.48 -5.34
N LEU A 256 -1.56 10.14 -4.10
CA LEU A 256 -0.86 9.12 -3.32
C LEU A 256 -1.65 7.81 -3.28
N HIS A 257 -2.89 7.86 -2.77
CA HIS A 257 -3.57 6.69 -2.21
C HIS A 257 -4.54 5.97 -3.17
N GLY A 258 -5.40 6.72 -3.87
CA GLY A 258 -6.60 6.25 -4.56
C GLY A 258 -6.41 5.26 -5.72
N HIS A 259 -5.18 5.01 -6.17
CA HIS A 259 -4.88 4.08 -7.27
C HIS A 259 -5.42 2.68 -6.98
N HIS A 260 -5.26 2.20 -5.74
CA HIS A 260 -5.75 0.88 -5.37
C HIS A 260 -7.27 0.87 -5.12
N HIS A 261 -7.88 2.01 -4.74
CA HIS A 261 -9.34 2.21 -4.71
C HIS A 261 -9.97 2.22 -6.11
N ASP A 262 -9.19 2.48 -7.16
CA ASP A 262 -9.68 2.44 -8.53
C ASP A 262 -9.65 1.04 -9.14
N ALA A 263 -8.82 0.15 -8.59
CA ALA A 263 -8.83 -1.24 -8.99
C ALA A 263 -9.95 -1.99 -8.24
N ILE A 264 -10.56 -2.99 -8.90
CA ILE A 264 -11.53 -3.83 -8.22
C ILE A 264 -10.86 -4.56 -7.03
N PRO A 265 -11.62 -4.84 -5.96
CA PRO A 265 -11.07 -5.33 -4.71
C PRO A 265 -10.76 -6.82 -4.74
N ILE A 266 -9.73 -7.18 -5.49
CA ILE A 266 -9.22 -8.54 -5.59
C ILE A 266 -7.78 -8.56 -5.13
N GLY A 267 -7.30 -9.71 -4.67
CA GLY A 267 -5.98 -9.83 -4.05
C GLY A 267 -4.82 -9.35 -4.93
N THR A 268 -5.01 -9.24 -6.24
CA THR A 268 -3.99 -8.70 -7.15
C THR A 268 -3.70 -7.22 -6.95
N ILE A 269 -4.47 -6.47 -6.17
CA ILE A 269 -4.11 -5.08 -5.81
C ILE A 269 -3.15 -5.03 -4.61
N GLY A 270 -2.99 -6.14 -3.88
CA GLY A 270 -2.25 -6.17 -2.63
C GLY A 270 -0.79 -5.73 -2.79
N ALA A 271 -0.40 -4.67 -2.09
CA ALA A 271 0.93 -4.08 -2.04
C ALA A 271 1.07 -3.21 -0.76
N ALA A 272 0.59 -3.74 0.37
CA ALA A 272 0.40 -3.05 1.65
C ALA A 272 -0.76 -2.03 1.68
N GLY A 273 -1.79 -2.23 0.84
CA GLY A 273 -2.96 -1.36 0.74
C GLY A 273 -2.66 0.08 0.29
N VAL A 274 -1.57 0.27 -0.45
CA VAL A 274 -1.08 1.62 -0.85
C VAL A 274 -1.43 1.94 -2.29
N GLY A 275 -1.59 3.24 -2.58
CA GLY A 275 -1.43 3.73 -3.95
C GLY A 275 0.04 3.92 -4.35
N LEU A 276 0.27 4.31 -5.61
CA LEU A 276 1.61 4.33 -6.21
C LEU A 276 2.62 5.17 -5.42
N LEU A 277 2.42 6.50 -5.35
CA LEU A 277 3.32 7.40 -4.63
C LEU A 277 3.18 7.31 -3.11
N GLU A 278 2.07 6.77 -2.60
CA GLU A 278 1.94 6.47 -1.17
C GLU A 278 2.98 5.43 -0.73
N GLY A 279 3.23 4.41 -1.56
CA GLY A 279 4.28 3.43 -1.32
C GLY A 279 5.67 4.04 -1.14
N PHE A 280 6.03 4.96 -2.05
CA PHE A 280 7.25 5.76 -1.94
C PHE A 280 7.27 6.60 -0.66
N HIS A 281 6.19 7.34 -0.39
CA HIS A 281 6.07 8.19 0.79
C HIS A 281 6.22 7.39 2.10
N ARG A 282 5.52 6.25 2.21
CA ARG A 282 5.59 5.37 3.37
C ARG A 282 7.01 4.84 3.55
N THR A 283 7.66 4.43 2.47
CA THR A 283 9.02 3.87 2.56
C THR A 283 10.07 4.94 2.83
N LEU A 284 9.87 6.19 2.41
CA LEU A 284 10.80 7.26 2.71
C LEU A 284 10.63 7.79 4.14
N PHE A 285 9.38 7.92 4.60
CA PHE A 285 9.07 8.75 5.77
C PHE A 285 8.54 7.97 6.98
N HIS A 286 8.03 6.74 6.80
CA HIS A 286 7.24 6.04 7.84
C HIS A 286 7.79 4.68 8.21
N TYR A 287 8.17 3.89 7.21
CA TYR A 287 8.82 2.60 7.33
C TYR A 287 10.06 2.64 6.46
N PRO A 288 11.17 3.24 6.94
CA PRO A 288 12.39 3.42 6.17
C PRO A 288 13.14 2.12 5.86
N LEU A 289 12.49 1.17 5.21
CA LEU A 289 13.01 -0.13 4.80
C LEU A 289 14.32 0.03 4.01
N GLY A 290 14.46 1.13 3.26
CA GLY A 290 15.68 1.44 2.51
C GLY A 290 16.89 1.83 3.36
N PHE A 291 16.70 2.25 4.61
CA PHE A 291 17.79 2.59 5.53
C PHE A 291 18.13 1.46 6.52
N GLY A 292 17.41 0.35 6.43
CA GLY A 292 17.68 -0.85 7.20
C GLY A 292 18.51 -1.89 6.44
N SER A 293 18.57 -3.10 6.98
CA SER A 293 19.14 -4.27 6.30
C SER A 293 18.34 -4.62 5.03
N VAL A 294 19.05 -4.86 3.93
CA VAL A 294 18.49 -5.24 2.63
C VAL A 294 17.70 -6.55 2.73
N ALA A 295 18.33 -7.57 3.33
CA ALA A 295 17.79 -8.91 3.44
C ALA A 295 16.54 -8.94 4.31
N VAL A 296 16.63 -8.37 5.50
CA VAL A 296 15.49 -8.34 6.43
C VAL A 296 14.37 -7.48 5.87
N GLY A 297 14.70 -6.34 5.25
CA GLY A 297 13.73 -5.45 4.61
C GLY A 297 12.94 -6.15 3.50
N LEU A 298 13.63 -6.77 2.53
CA LEU A 298 12.99 -7.47 1.41
C LEU A 298 12.21 -8.71 1.86
N LEU A 299 12.72 -9.48 2.82
CA LEU A 299 11.99 -10.64 3.37
C LEU A 299 10.70 -10.20 4.06
N THR A 300 10.79 -9.15 4.88
CA THR A 300 9.63 -8.58 5.59
C THR A 300 8.61 -8.05 4.60
N GLU A 301 9.03 -7.26 3.61
CA GLU A 301 8.15 -6.71 2.59
C GLU A 301 7.50 -7.80 1.73
N THR A 302 8.24 -8.86 1.39
CA THR A 302 7.67 -10.03 0.69
C THR A 302 6.55 -10.65 1.52
N GLY A 303 6.77 -10.86 2.82
CA GLY A 303 5.75 -11.38 3.73
C GLY A 303 4.52 -10.46 3.81
N ILE A 304 4.74 -9.15 3.94
CA ILE A 304 3.67 -8.14 3.99
C ILE A 304 2.86 -8.17 2.69
N VAL A 305 3.50 -8.12 1.52
CA VAL A 305 2.82 -8.16 0.21
C VAL A 305 1.99 -9.43 0.05
N LEU A 306 2.53 -10.60 0.41
CA LEU A 306 1.80 -11.87 0.32
C LEU A 306 0.60 -11.92 1.27
N LEU A 307 0.75 -11.42 2.51
CA LEU A 307 -0.36 -11.29 3.45
C LEU A 307 -1.39 -10.28 2.94
N ASP A 308 -0.95 -9.16 2.39
CA ASP A 308 -1.82 -8.11 1.88
C ASP A 308 -2.64 -8.56 0.68
N MET A 309 -2.06 -9.34 -0.24
CA MET A 309 -2.80 -9.99 -1.33
C MET A 309 -3.90 -10.92 -0.81
N ARG A 310 -3.67 -11.63 0.30
CA ARG A 310 -4.71 -12.45 0.95
C ARG A 310 -5.75 -11.56 1.63
N LYS A 311 -5.29 -10.49 2.28
CA LYS A 311 -6.15 -9.52 2.97
C LYS A 311 -6.99 -8.69 2.00
N HIS A 312 -6.63 -8.57 0.73
CA HIS A 312 -7.38 -7.80 -0.28
C HIS A 312 -8.28 -8.65 -1.18
N GLN A 313 -8.52 -9.91 -0.81
CA GLN A 313 -9.38 -10.78 -1.58
C GLN A 313 -10.83 -10.70 -1.11
N TYR A 314 -11.56 -9.73 -1.66
CA TYR A 314 -12.91 -9.41 -1.22
C TYR A 314 -14.02 -10.05 -2.04
N VAL A 315 -13.70 -10.69 -3.17
CA VAL A 315 -14.68 -11.46 -3.96
C VAL A 315 -14.75 -12.89 -3.44
N PRO A 316 -15.82 -13.29 -2.73
CA PRO A 316 -15.94 -14.63 -2.17
C PRO A 316 -16.05 -15.68 -3.28
N GLY A 317 -15.54 -16.89 -3.04
CA GLY A 317 -15.55 -17.99 -3.98
C GLY A 317 -14.42 -17.98 -5.01
N VAL A 318 -13.50 -17.01 -4.92
CA VAL A 318 -12.35 -16.90 -5.83
C VAL A 318 -11.06 -16.86 -5.02
N TYR A 319 -10.04 -17.57 -5.49
CA TYR A 319 -8.77 -17.74 -4.78
C TYR A 319 -8.02 -16.41 -4.56
N PRO A 320 -7.46 -16.18 -3.35
CA PRO A 320 -7.64 -16.95 -2.11
C PRO A 320 -9.03 -16.76 -1.47
N PHE A 321 -9.61 -17.77 -0.83
CA PHE A 321 -10.98 -17.64 -0.28
C PHE A 321 -11.12 -16.53 0.77
N SER A 322 -12.22 -15.76 0.71
CA SER A 322 -12.53 -14.64 1.60
C SER A 322 -12.84 -15.09 3.03
N ARG A 323 -13.16 -16.36 3.26
CA ARG A 323 -13.42 -16.92 4.59
C ARG A 323 -12.26 -16.72 5.56
N GLY A 324 -11.01 -16.85 5.11
CA GLY A 324 -9.84 -16.64 5.97
C GLY A 324 -9.73 -15.19 6.44
N LEU A 325 -10.06 -14.24 5.57
CA LEU A 325 -10.08 -12.81 5.85
C LEU A 325 -11.15 -12.45 6.91
N ILE A 326 -12.37 -12.96 6.72
CA ILE A 326 -13.50 -12.66 7.59
C ILE A 326 -13.25 -13.24 8.99
N ARG A 327 -12.74 -14.49 9.07
CA ARG A 327 -12.31 -15.10 10.34
C ARG A 327 -11.21 -14.31 11.04
N GLY A 328 -10.29 -13.75 10.25
CA GLY A 328 -9.25 -12.86 10.75
C GLY A 328 -9.75 -11.48 11.19
N LYS A 329 -11.07 -11.21 11.12
CA LYS A 329 -11.72 -9.93 11.46
C LYS A 329 -11.04 -8.76 10.73
N VAL A 330 -10.65 -8.96 9.48
CA VAL A 330 -10.01 -7.92 8.66
C VAL A 330 -11.10 -7.03 8.06
N HIS A 331 -11.40 -5.94 8.75
CA HIS A 331 -12.50 -5.05 8.37
C HIS A 331 -12.20 -4.13 7.19
N HIS A 332 -10.95 -4.10 6.71
CA HIS A 332 -10.53 -3.29 5.56
C HIS A 332 -11.34 -3.60 4.30
N ALA A 333 -11.92 -4.80 4.17
CA ALA A 333 -12.83 -5.14 3.08
C ALA A 333 -14.04 -4.19 2.97
N ILE A 334 -14.62 -3.82 4.12
CA ILE A 334 -15.82 -2.98 4.19
C ILE A 334 -15.53 -1.59 3.64
N HIS A 335 -14.29 -1.12 3.83
CA HIS A 335 -13.81 0.14 3.32
C HIS A 335 -13.80 0.17 1.79
N HIS A 336 -13.27 -0.90 1.18
CA HIS A 336 -13.28 -1.13 -0.28
C HIS A 336 -14.68 -1.38 -0.87
N TYR A 337 -15.68 -1.64 -0.03
CA TYR A 337 -17.09 -1.61 -0.41
C TYR A 337 -17.74 -0.24 -0.17
N GLY A 338 -16.95 0.83 -0.17
CA GLY A 338 -17.41 2.22 -0.17
C GLY A 338 -17.87 2.72 1.19
N SER A 339 -17.45 2.06 2.27
CA SER A 339 -17.61 2.61 3.61
C SER A 339 -16.38 3.43 3.94
N TYR A 340 -16.54 4.64 4.48
CA TYR A 340 -15.36 5.38 4.94
C TYR A 340 -14.68 4.65 6.10
N LEU A 341 -15.49 4.12 7.02
CA LEU A 341 -15.03 3.36 8.18
C LEU A 341 -15.42 1.88 8.06
N PRO A 342 -14.59 0.96 8.56
CA PRO A 342 -13.36 1.22 9.30
C PRO A 342 -12.17 1.46 8.37
N LEU A 343 -11.23 2.30 8.79
CA LEU A 343 -10.00 2.61 8.05
C LEU A 343 -8.85 1.64 8.40
N GLY A 344 -9.06 0.68 9.31
CA GLY A 344 -8.01 -0.22 9.78
C GLY A 344 -7.43 -1.11 8.67
N THR A 345 -6.12 -1.39 8.76
CA THR A 345 -5.31 -2.18 7.79
C THR A 345 -5.14 -3.66 8.17
N GLY A 346 -5.99 -4.18 9.07
CA GLY A 346 -6.16 -5.62 9.21
C GLY A 346 -5.16 -6.38 10.08
N ASP A 347 -4.58 -5.79 11.12
CA ASP A 347 -3.76 -6.53 12.10
C ASP A 347 -4.52 -6.95 13.35
N GLY A 348 -5.79 -7.35 13.18
CA GLY A 348 -6.64 -7.85 14.27
C GLY A 348 -6.88 -6.85 15.42
N SER A 349 -6.47 -5.59 15.28
CA SER A 349 -6.42 -4.67 16.41
C SER A 349 -7.76 -4.01 16.66
N ASN A 350 -8.50 -4.63 17.58
CA ASN A 350 -9.63 -4.15 18.37
C ASN A 350 -10.79 -3.55 17.58
N LEU A 351 -11.86 -4.35 17.44
CA LEU A 351 -13.24 -3.88 17.34
C LEU A 351 -13.47 -2.61 18.17
N ASP A 352 -12.98 -2.56 19.40
CA ASP A 352 -13.12 -1.40 20.28
C ASP A 352 -12.52 -0.10 19.70
N ARG A 353 -11.45 -0.20 18.90
CA ARG A 353 -10.85 0.96 18.22
C ARG A 353 -11.62 1.37 16.99
N ASP A 354 -12.09 0.39 16.21
CA ASP A 354 -12.98 0.66 15.09
C ASP A 354 -14.29 1.28 15.59
N ASP A 355 -14.87 0.75 16.68
CA ASP A 355 -16.04 1.27 17.38
C ASP A 355 -15.78 2.68 17.92
N ALA A 356 -14.64 2.92 18.58
CA ALA A 356 -14.22 4.24 19.04
C ALA A 356 -14.01 5.23 17.87
N ALA A 357 -13.62 4.73 16.70
CA ALA A 357 -13.50 5.51 15.47
C ALA A 357 -14.86 5.74 14.77
N GLY A 358 -15.95 5.15 15.27
CA GLY A 358 -17.32 5.28 14.74
C GLY A 358 -17.74 4.17 13.78
N TYR A 359 -17.08 3.01 13.82
CA TYR A 359 -17.57 1.81 13.14
C TYR A 359 -18.94 1.41 13.68
N VAL A 360 -19.82 1.03 12.77
CA VAL A 360 -21.16 0.55 13.12
C VAL A 360 -21.13 -0.97 13.05
N ARG A 361 -21.23 -1.63 14.21
CA ARG A 361 -21.25 -3.11 14.30
C ARG A 361 -22.26 -3.76 13.36
N ASN A 362 -23.42 -3.13 13.17
CA ASN A 362 -24.48 -3.58 12.28
C ASN A 362 -24.36 -3.09 10.81
N ASN A 363 -23.13 -2.89 10.31
CA ASN A 363 -22.88 -2.35 8.97
C ASN A 363 -23.52 -3.25 7.88
N PRO A 364 -24.46 -2.73 7.07
CA PRO A 364 -25.13 -3.51 6.02
C PRO A 364 -24.16 -4.15 5.01
N LYS A 365 -23.02 -3.52 4.73
CA LYS A 365 -22.01 -3.99 3.78
C LYS A 365 -21.19 -5.13 4.35
N ALA A 366 -20.85 -5.06 5.64
CA ALA A 366 -20.20 -6.15 6.35
C ALA A 366 -21.09 -7.40 6.37
N ARG A 367 -22.38 -7.21 6.69
CA ARG A 367 -23.35 -8.31 6.69
C ARG A 367 -23.56 -8.90 5.30
N TRP A 368 -23.65 -8.07 4.26
CA TRP A 368 -23.70 -8.55 2.89
C TRP A 368 -22.48 -9.40 2.53
N LEU A 369 -21.26 -8.92 2.81
CA LEU A 369 -20.03 -9.65 2.49
C LEU A 369 -19.97 -11.01 3.19
N CYS A 370 -20.35 -11.07 4.46
CA CYS A 370 -20.34 -12.32 5.21
C CYS A 370 -21.42 -13.29 4.71
N ARG A 371 -22.64 -12.83 4.43
CA ARG A 371 -23.69 -13.68 3.83
C ARG A 371 -23.26 -14.24 2.47
N MET A 372 -22.66 -13.41 1.62
CA MET A 372 -22.12 -13.85 0.33
C MET A 372 -21.01 -14.88 0.51
N THR A 373 -20.17 -14.71 1.52
CA THR A 373 -19.12 -15.67 1.84
C THR A 373 -19.69 -16.99 2.36
N GLU A 374 -20.69 -16.95 3.25
CA GLU A 374 -21.39 -18.15 3.73
C GLU A 374 -22.05 -18.93 2.59
N GLN A 375 -22.71 -18.21 1.67
CA GLN A 375 -23.39 -18.80 0.52
C GLN A 375 -22.42 -19.50 -0.44
N VAL A 376 -21.24 -18.91 -0.67
CA VAL A 376 -20.32 -19.36 -1.72
C VAL A 376 -19.19 -20.25 -1.20
N GLU A 377 -18.74 -20.04 0.04
CA GLU A 377 -17.59 -20.72 0.65
C GLU A 377 -17.97 -21.62 1.85
N GLY A 378 -19.26 -21.70 2.19
CA GLY A 378 -19.79 -22.50 3.28
C GLY A 378 -19.79 -21.76 4.64
N SER A 379 -20.31 -22.43 5.67
CA SER A 379 -20.59 -21.81 6.97
C SER A 379 -19.38 -21.13 7.62
N LEU A 380 -19.60 -19.91 8.11
CA LEU A 380 -18.67 -19.24 9.03
C LEU A 380 -18.84 -19.87 10.43
N ASP A 381 -17.82 -19.76 11.27
CA ASP A 381 -17.94 -20.22 12.67
C ASP A 381 -18.91 -19.34 13.46
N SER A 382 -19.42 -19.87 14.58
CA SER A 382 -20.45 -19.21 15.39
C SER A 382 -20.02 -17.83 15.92
N GLU A 383 -18.73 -17.61 16.14
CA GLU A 383 -18.19 -16.32 16.55
C GLU A 383 -18.26 -15.29 15.42
N THR A 384 -17.92 -15.69 14.21
CA THR A 384 -18.09 -14.86 13.00
C THR A 384 -19.56 -14.64 12.66
N SER A 385 -20.44 -15.62 12.88
CA SER A 385 -21.88 -15.45 12.69
C SER A 385 -22.50 -14.54 13.76
N ALA A 386 -21.97 -14.51 14.99
CA ALA A 386 -22.39 -13.57 16.04
C ALA A 386 -22.09 -12.11 15.67
N PHE A 387 -21.03 -11.85 14.89
CA PHE A 387 -20.75 -10.54 14.31
C PHE A 387 -21.83 -10.06 13.32
N LEU A 388 -22.65 -10.98 12.79
CA LEU A 388 -23.76 -10.67 11.88
C LEU A 388 -25.10 -10.47 12.60
N ALA A 389 -25.17 -10.88 13.87
CA ALA A 389 -26.39 -10.76 14.64
C ALA A 389 -26.63 -9.29 14.98
N PRO A 390 -27.83 -8.74 14.73
CA PRO A 390 -28.20 -7.46 15.33
C PRO A 390 -28.02 -7.57 16.85
N GLU A 391 -27.40 -6.57 17.48
CA GLU A 391 -27.45 -6.44 18.95
C GLU A 391 -28.93 -6.48 19.34
N ARG A 392 -29.27 -7.45 20.21
CA ARG A 392 -30.64 -7.70 20.65
C ARG A 392 -31.11 -6.64 21.61
#